data_AF-A0A3N4LI31-F1
#
_entry.id   AF-A0A3N4LI31-F1
#
_cell.length_a   1.000
_cell.length_b   1.000
_cell.length_c   1.000
_cell.angle_alpha   90.00
_cell.angle_beta   90.00
_cell.angle_gamma   90.00
#
_symmetry.space_group_name_H-M   'P 1'
#
loop_
_entity.id
_entity.type
_entity.pdbx_description
1 polymer ?
#
loop_
_entity_poly.entity_id
_entity_poly.type
_entity_poly.pdbx_seq_one_letter_code
_entity_poly.pdbx_strand_id
1 'polypeptide(L)'
;MYGLSSTPRVLKLYKETQRLEIYPVSKSSLYLNQNMKFLINECYHKMCESCVDRICKFPPFVLDHPRASSAAPKSSISKQIFENIAIEREVDIRKRVHKVFNKHPSDFDTLKQYNDYLEEVEFLNST
;
A
#
# COMPACT_ATOMS: atom_id res chain seq x y z
N MET A 1 -24.42 7.63 14.86
CA MET A 1 -23.89 9.01 14.73
C MET A 1 -22.36 8.95 14.62
N TYR A 2 -21.83 8.36 13.54
CA TYR A 2 -20.38 8.33 13.29
C TYR A 2 -20.03 9.46 12.33
N GLY A 3 -19.77 10.64 12.88
CA GLY A 3 -19.22 11.75 12.12
C GLY A 3 -17.72 11.53 11.94
N LEU A 4 -17.30 11.19 10.72
CA LEU A 4 -15.94 11.47 10.27
C LEU A 4 -15.76 12.98 10.31
N SER A 5 -15.34 13.51 11.47
CA SER A 5 -14.94 14.91 11.57
C SER A 5 -13.63 15.05 10.81
N SER A 6 -13.73 15.63 9.63
CA SER A 6 -12.61 16.02 8.76
C SER A 6 -11.80 17.12 9.44
N THR A 7 -11.05 16.76 10.48
CA THR A 7 -10.15 17.70 11.14
C THR A 7 -9.05 18.10 10.15
N PRO A 8 -8.56 19.36 10.19
CA PRO A 8 -7.47 19.81 9.32
C PRO A 8 -6.20 18.94 9.44
N ARG A 9 -6.01 18.30 10.60
CA ARG A 9 -4.92 17.37 10.89
C ARG A 9 -5.04 16.06 10.12
N VAL A 10 -6.24 15.47 10.04
CA VAL A 10 -6.49 14.24 9.24
C VAL A 10 -6.33 14.53 7.75
N LEU A 11 -6.82 15.67 7.26
CA LEU A 11 -6.63 16.07 5.86
C LEU A 11 -5.16 16.40 5.53
N LYS A 12 -4.40 16.96 6.48
CA LYS A 12 -2.97 17.22 6.31
C LYS A 12 -2.17 15.91 6.27
N LEU A 13 -2.46 14.96 7.18
CA LEU A 13 -1.88 13.62 7.16
C LEU A 13 -2.24 12.86 5.88
N TYR A 14 -3.48 12.98 5.39
CA TYR A 14 -3.91 12.40 4.10
C TYR A 14 -3.16 13.01 2.90
N LYS A 15 -2.92 14.33 2.91
CA LYS A 15 -2.13 15.01 1.86
C LYS A 15 -0.63 14.77 1.97
N GLU A 16 -0.10 14.58 3.18
CA GLU A 16 1.31 14.24 3.44
C GLU A 16 1.61 12.78 3.06
N THR A 17 0.69 11.85 3.33
CA THR A 17 0.77 10.45 2.87
C THR A 17 0.64 10.33 1.35
N GLN A 18 -0.14 11.19 0.69
CA GLN A 18 -0.16 11.29 -0.78
C GLN A 18 1.14 11.83 -1.41
N ARG A 19 1.98 12.54 -0.63
CA ARG A 19 3.24 13.13 -1.11
C ARG A 19 4.44 12.20 -1.00
N LEU A 20 4.29 11.04 -0.35
CA LEU A 20 5.37 10.06 -0.27
C LEU A 20 5.52 9.32 -1.61
N GLU A 21 6.55 9.77 -2.32
CA GLU A 21 7.47 8.92 -3.09
C GLU A 21 6.98 8.34 -4.42
N ILE A 22 6.71 9.26 -5.37
CA ILE A 22 6.88 8.97 -6.80
C ILE A 22 8.39 8.97 -7.10
N TYR A 23 8.99 7.79 -7.20
CA TYR A 23 10.43 7.58 -7.47
C TYR A 23 10.56 6.36 -8.40
N PRO A 24 11.35 6.37 -9.50
CA PRO A 24 12.08 7.44 -10.16
C PRO A 24 11.33 7.84 -11.44
N VAL A 25 10.12 8.37 -11.30
CA VAL A 25 9.43 8.95 -12.47
C VAL A 25 9.78 10.43 -12.46
N SER A 26 10.56 10.89 -13.45
CA SER A 26 10.77 12.32 -13.61
C SER A 26 9.38 12.95 -13.78
N LYS A 27 9.05 13.95 -12.95
CA LYS A 27 7.75 14.66 -13.02
C LYS A 27 7.44 15.16 -14.43
N SER A 28 8.49 15.39 -15.24
CA SER A 28 8.43 15.74 -16.66
C SER A 28 7.82 14.66 -17.56
N SER A 29 7.97 13.37 -17.25
CA SER A 29 7.45 12.28 -18.08
C SER A 29 5.93 12.12 -17.98
N LEU A 30 5.31 12.49 -16.83
CA LEU A 30 3.87 12.42 -16.60
C LEU A 30 3.07 13.27 -17.59
N TYR A 31 3.61 14.45 -17.92
CA TYR A 31 2.98 15.38 -18.86
C TYR A 31 3.19 14.97 -20.33
N LEU A 32 4.22 14.16 -20.61
CA LEU A 32 4.58 13.76 -21.97
C LEU A 32 3.83 12.52 -22.44
N ASN A 33 3.48 11.61 -21.54
CA ASN A 33 2.85 10.34 -21.89
C ASN A 33 1.64 10.05 -20.99
N GLN A 34 0.46 10.48 -21.42
CA GLN A 34 -0.81 10.31 -20.68
C GLN A 34 -1.24 8.84 -20.51
N ASN A 35 -0.70 7.91 -21.31
CA ASN A 35 -1.04 6.49 -21.26
C ASN A 35 -0.05 5.63 -20.44
N MET A 36 0.86 6.24 -19.67
CA MET A 36 1.81 5.49 -18.86
C MET A 36 1.11 4.75 -17.72
N LYS A 37 1.43 3.46 -17.57
CA LYS A 37 0.94 2.63 -16.48
C LYS A 37 1.94 2.68 -15.32
N PHE A 38 1.40 2.84 -14.12
CA PHE A 38 2.17 2.75 -12.88
C PHE A 38 2.09 1.35 -12.30
N LEU A 39 3.23 0.88 -11.82
CA LEU A 39 3.43 -0.39 -11.17
C LEU A 39 3.90 -0.15 -9.73
N ILE A 40 3.57 -1.10 -8.85
CA ILE A 40 3.91 -1.07 -7.43
C ILE A 40 4.77 -2.31 -7.09
N ASN A 41 5.83 -2.09 -6.32
CA ASN A 41 6.69 -3.15 -5.79
C ASN A 41 6.31 -3.49 -4.33
N GLU A 42 6.89 -4.54 -3.73
CA GLU A 42 6.71 -4.97 -2.35
C GLU A 42 7.02 -3.87 -1.31
N CYS A 43 7.93 -2.95 -1.64
CA CYS A 43 8.23 -1.77 -0.83
C CYS A 43 7.19 -0.64 -0.99
N TYR A 44 6.13 -0.85 -1.76
CA TYR A 44 5.04 0.08 -2.07
C TYR A 44 5.44 1.36 -2.81
N HIS A 45 6.49 1.34 -3.63
CA HIS A 45 6.87 2.48 -4.48
C HIS A 45 6.14 2.48 -5.82
N LYS A 46 5.69 3.65 -6.28
CA LYS A 46 5.12 3.84 -7.61
C LYS A 46 6.21 4.05 -8.65
N MET A 47 6.27 3.17 -9.63
CA MET A 47 7.22 3.21 -10.73
C MET A 47 6.51 3.15 -12.09
N CYS A 48 7.10 3.75 -13.11
CA CYS A 48 6.64 3.59 -14.48
C CYS A 48 7.10 2.26 -15.09
N GLU A 49 6.40 1.73 -16.09
CA GLU A 49 6.77 0.47 -16.77
C GLU A 49 8.22 0.47 -17.29
N SER A 50 8.67 1.57 -17.91
CA SER A 50 10.06 1.69 -18.40
C SER A 50 11.09 1.81 -17.27
N CYS A 51 10.69 2.37 -16.13
CA CYS A 51 11.49 2.48 -14.91
C CYS A 51 11.75 1.08 -14.34
N VAL A 52 10.70 0.26 -14.27
CA VAL A 52 10.76 -1.14 -13.81
C VAL A 52 11.68 -1.97 -14.69
N ASP A 53 11.51 -1.90 -16.01
CA ASP A 53 12.33 -2.68 -16.94
C ASP A 53 13.82 -2.33 -16.85
N ARG A 54 14.15 -1.06 -16.60
CA ARG A 54 15.54 -0.63 -16.42
C ARG A 54 16.13 -1.18 -15.11
N ILE A 55 15.39 -1.11 -14.00
CA ILE A 55 15.86 -1.63 -12.70
C ILE A 55 16.05 -3.15 -12.76
N CYS A 56 15.13 -3.88 -13.38
CA CYS A 56 15.27 -5.33 -13.50
C CYS A 56 16.42 -5.76 -14.42
N LYS A 57 16.76 -4.97 -15.45
CA LYS A 57 17.84 -5.28 -16.41
C LYS A 57 19.23 -4.89 -15.90
N PHE A 58 19.32 -3.88 -15.03
CA PHE A 58 20.61 -3.35 -14.54
C PHE A 58 20.63 -3.25 -12.99
N PRO A 59 20.72 -4.39 -12.27
CA PRO A 59 21.11 -4.39 -10.87
C PRO A 59 22.59 -3.94 -10.79
N PRO A 60 22.89 -2.76 -10.22
CA PRO A 60 22.54 -2.43 -8.85
C PRO A 60 21.96 -1.03 -8.74
N PHE A 61 20.81 -0.77 -9.37
CA PHE A 61 20.01 0.38 -8.95
C PHE A 61 19.40 0.07 -7.58
N VAL A 62 20.18 0.31 -6.53
CA VAL A 62 19.70 0.40 -5.16
C VAL A 62 18.77 1.60 -5.14
N LEU A 63 17.50 1.40 -4.82
CA LEU A 63 16.64 2.53 -4.51
C LEU A 63 17.21 3.13 -3.21
N ASP A 64 17.59 4.41 -3.20
CA ASP A 64 18.11 5.12 -2.02
C ASP A 64 16.99 5.36 -0.97
N HIS A 65 16.36 4.29 -0.49
CA HIS A 65 15.41 4.34 0.62
C HIS A 65 15.70 3.21 1.62
N PRO A 66 15.54 3.46 2.93
CA PRO A 66 15.96 2.55 4.00
C PRO A 66 15.25 1.18 4.02
N ARG A 67 14.22 0.98 3.18
CA ARG A 67 13.48 -0.28 3.02
C ARG A 67 13.67 -0.95 1.65
N ALA A 68 14.60 -0.47 0.84
CA ALA A 68 14.86 -0.99 -0.50
C ALA A 68 15.57 -2.34 -0.41
N SER A 69 14.84 -3.44 -0.37
CA SER A 69 15.47 -4.71 -0.70
C SER A 69 15.84 -4.69 -2.19
N SER A 70 17.11 -4.98 -2.45
CA SER A 70 17.71 -5.29 -3.75
C SER A 70 16.73 -5.82 -4.80
N ALA A 71 16.84 -5.31 -6.04
CA ALA A 71 16.24 -5.79 -7.28
C ALA A 71 15.07 -6.78 -7.09
N ALA A 72 13.88 -6.23 -6.82
CA ALA A 72 12.69 -7.07 -6.71
C ALA A 72 12.45 -7.86 -8.01
N PRO A 73 12.10 -9.16 -7.92
CA PRO A 73 11.85 -9.98 -9.08
C PRO A 73 10.65 -9.43 -9.87
N LYS A 74 10.64 -9.59 -11.20
CA LYS A 74 9.53 -9.11 -12.05
C LYS A 74 8.16 -9.66 -11.61
N SER A 75 8.13 -10.82 -10.95
CA SER A 75 6.92 -11.45 -10.42
C SER A 75 6.31 -10.74 -9.21
N SER A 76 7.10 -9.98 -8.45
CA SER A 76 6.60 -9.25 -7.27
C SER A 76 6.08 -7.85 -7.59
N ILE A 77 6.16 -7.45 -8.86
CA ILE A 77 5.69 -6.16 -9.35
C ILE A 77 4.25 -6.29 -9.83
N SER A 78 3.34 -5.56 -9.19
CA SER A 78 1.91 -5.62 -9.45
C SER A 78 1.38 -4.32 -10.03
N LYS A 79 0.26 -4.40 -10.77
CA LYS A 79 -0.45 -3.22 -11.27
C LYS A 79 -1.13 -2.51 -10.11
N GLN A 80 -1.00 -1.20 -10.07
CA GLN A 80 -1.73 -0.36 -9.11
C GLN A 80 -3.24 -0.44 -9.39
N ILE A 81 -4.05 -0.75 -8.36
CA ILE A 81 -5.51 -0.71 -8.46
C ILE A 81 -6.10 0.54 -7.80
N PHE A 82 -5.52 1.01 -6.70
CA PHE A 82 -5.98 2.23 -6.00
C PHE A 82 -5.05 3.41 -6.27
N GLU A 83 -5.58 4.63 -6.40
CA GLU A 83 -4.75 5.83 -6.56
C GLU A 83 -3.82 6.09 -5.36
N ASN A 84 -4.28 5.75 -4.15
CA ASN A 84 -3.53 5.94 -2.92
C ASN A 84 -2.80 4.64 -2.51
N ILE A 85 -1.48 4.73 -2.38
CA ILE A 85 -0.60 3.61 -1.99
C ILE A 85 -0.92 3.13 -0.56
N ALA A 86 -1.29 4.05 0.34
CA ALA A 86 -1.62 3.68 1.71
C ALA A 86 -2.82 2.73 1.75
N ILE A 87 -3.80 2.93 0.88
CA ILE A 87 -4.98 2.07 0.74
C ILE A 87 -4.57 0.70 0.18
N GLU A 88 -3.68 0.67 -0.82
CA GLU A 88 -3.16 -0.60 -1.37
C GLU A 88 -2.48 -1.43 -0.26
N ARG A 89 -1.59 -0.80 0.53
CA ARG A 89 -0.91 -1.43 1.66
C ARG A 89 -1.89 -1.95 2.71
N GLU A 90 -2.88 -1.13 3.08
CA GLU A 90 -3.91 -1.51 4.05
C GLU A 90 -4.71 -2.73 3.56
N VAL A 91 -5.14 -2.71 2.29
CA VAL A 91 -5.92 -3.81 1.70
C VAL A 91 -5.09 -5.10 1.65
N ASP A 92 -3.81 -5.02 1.32
CA ASP A 92 -2.94 -6.20 1.30
C ASP A 92 -2.65 -6.75 2.70
N ILE A 93 -2.45 -5.89 3.69
CA ILE A 93 -2.35 -6.30 5.10
C ILE A 93 -3.65 -6.97 5.54
N ARG A 94 -4.80 -6.37 5.29
CA ARG A 94 -6.12 -6.94 5.63
C ARG A 94 -6.35 -8.31 5.01
N LYS A 95 -6.02 -8.48 3.72
CA LYS A 95 -6.10 -9.79 3.06
C LYS A 95 -5.21 -10.83 3.73
N ARG A 96 -4.00 -10.44 4.16
CA ARG A 96 -3.06 -11.35 4.82
C ARG A 96 -3.51 -11.72 6.23
N VAL A 97 -3.95 -10.74 7.02
CA VAL A 97 -4.46 -10.93 8.38
C VAL A 97 -5.73 -11.78 8.32
N HIS A 98 -6.70 -11.46 7.47
CA HIS A 98 -7.95 -12.21 7.36
C HIS A 98 -7.77 -13.67 6.93
N LYS A 99 -6.71 -13.99 6.16
CA LYS A 99 -6.36 -15.39 5.83
C LYS A 99 -5.95 -16.21 7.04
N VAL A 100 -5.37 -15.59 8.07
CA VAL A 100 -4.92 -16.25 9.30
C VAL A 100 -6.00 -16.17 10.38
N PHE A 101 -6.69 -15.03 10.47
CA PHE A 101 -7.70 -14.69 11.47
C PHE A 101 -9.11 -14.75 10.85
N ASN A 102 -9.60 -15.96 10.62
CA ASN A 102 -10.87 -16.24 9.92
C ASN A 102 -12.00 -16.77 10.83
N LYS A 103 -11.97 -16.46 12.13
CA LYS A 103 -13.03 -16.91 13.06
C LYS A 103 -14.38 -16.27 12.74
N HIS A 104 -15.44 -17.05 12.83
CA HIS A 104 -16.83 -16.66 12.56
C HIS A 104 -17.60 -16.46 13.88
N PRO A 105 -18.73 -15.72 13.92
CA PRO A 105 -19.56 -15.58 15.13
C PRO A 105 -19.94 -16.90 15.81
N SER A 106 -20.03 -18.00 15.04
CA SER A 106 -20.31 -19.34 15.56
C SER A 106 -19.19 -19.93 16.43
N ASP A 107 -17.98 -19.37 16.36
CA ASP A 107 -16.82 -19.82 17.13
C ASP A 107 -16.75 -19.17 18.52
N PHE A 108 -17.77 -18.40 18.91
CA PHE A 108 -17.83 -17.63 20.15
C PHE A 108 -19.16 -17.87 20.88
N ASP A 109 -19.10 -17.87 22.21
CA ASP A 109 -20.29 -18.06 23.05
C ASP A 109 -21.15 -16.80 23.15
N THR A 110 -20.53 -15.62 22.99
CA THR A 110 -21.20 -14.32 23.13
C THR A 110 -20.85 -13.35 22.02
N LEU A 111 -21.82 -12.51 21.64
CA LEU A 111 -21.60 -11.43 20.67
C LEU A 111 -20.50 -10.45 21.12
N LYS A 112 -20.36 -10.25 22.43
CA LYS A 112 -19.32 -9.38 22.99
C LYS A 112 -17.92 -9.90 22.65
N GLN A 113 -17.65 -11.19 22.86
CA GLN A 113 -16.36 -11.80 22.54
C GLN A 113 -16.04 -11.73 21.04
N TYR A 114 -17.05 -11.89 20.18
CA TYR A 114 -16.85 -11.72 18.75
C TYR A 114 -16.49 -10.27 18.38
N ASN A 115 -17.15 -9.27 18.97
CA ASN A 115 -16.81 -7.86 18.74
C ASN A 115 -15.41 -7.51 19.29
N ASP A 116 -15.07 -8.00 20.48
CA ASP A 116 -13.75 -7.83 21.09
C ASP A 116 -12.66 -8.43 20.15
N TYR A 117 -12.90 -9.61 19.56
CA TYR A 117 -12.03 -10.22 18.55
C TYR A 117 -11.90 -9.39 17.26
N LEU A 118 -13.00 -8.83 16.73
CA LEU A 118 -12.94 -7.98 15.54
C LEU A 118 -12.11 -6.71 15.79
N GLU A 119 -12.22 -6.12 16.98
CA GLU A 119 -11.41 -4.97 17.37
C GLU A 119 -9.91 -5.33 17.45
N GLU A 120 -9.56 -6.48 18.02
CA GLU A 120 -8.18 -6.99 18.03
C GLU A 120 -7.63 -7.19 16.61
N VAL A 121 -8.42 -7.74 15.69
CA VAL A 121 -8.03 -7.92 14.28
C VAL A 121 -7.79 -6.56 13.59
N GLU A 122 -8.63 -5.56 13.84
CA GLU A 122 -8.43 -4.21 13.27
C GLU A 122 -7.23 -3.48 13.87
N PHE A 123 -6.92 -3.71 15.14
CA PHE A 123 -5.69 -3.21 15.76
C PHE A 123 -4.44 -3.75 15.04
N LEU A 124 -4.42 -5.03 14.67
CA LEU A 124 -3.34 -5.64 13.89
C LEU A 124 -3.21 -5.06 12.48
N ASN A 125 -4.32 -4.67 11.85
CA ASN A 125 -4.31 -4.04 10.52
C ASN A 125 -3.70 -2.62 10.53
N SER A 126 -3.70 -1.94 11.69
CA SER A 126 -3.38 -0.52 11.83
C SER A 126 -1.91 -0.22 12.15
N THR A 127 -1.06 -1.23 12.32
CA THR A 127 0.36 -1.12 12.71
C THR A 127 1.31 -1.20 11.50
#